data_AF-A0A428W6N3-F1
#
_entry.id   AF-A0A428W6N3-F1
#
_cell.length_a   1.000
_cell.length_b   1.000
_cell.length_c   1.000
_cell.angle_alpha   90.00
_cell.angle_beta   90.00
_cell.angle_gamma   90.00
#
_symmetry.space_group_name_H-M   'P 1'
#
loop_
_entity.id
_entity.type
_entity.pdbx_description
1 polymer ?
#
loop_
_entity_poly.entity_id
_entity_poly.type
_entity_poly.pdbx_seq_one_letter_code
_entity_poly.pdbx_strand_id
1 'polypeptide(L)'
;MTKPNIDTTKPSSARVWNYILGGRDNFEIDRMVGDQVRASFPAIVEVAHEQRKFLVRAVTHLVGVGIRQFLDIGTGLPTAN
;
A
#
# COMPACT_ATOMS: atom_id res chain seq x y z
N MET A 1 -18.42 -9.04 -15.07
CA MET A 1 -18.44 -8.40 -13.74
C MET A 1 -18.60 -6.90 -13.93
N THR A 2 -19.64 -6.30 -13.37
CA THR A 2 -19.77 -4.83 -13.33
C THR A 2 -18.62 -4.26 -12.49
N LYS A 3 -18.01 -3.17 -12.95
CA LYS A 3 -17.00 -2.49 -12.15
C LYS A 3 -17.65 -2.06 -10.83
N PRO A 4 -17.05 -2.36 -9.66
CA PRO A 4 -17.59 -1.88 -8.41
C PRO A 4 -17.69 -0.35 -8.46
N ASN A 5 -18.81 0.18 -7.97
CA ASN A 5 -18.96 1.62 -7.84
C ASN A 5 -18.05 2.09 -6.70
N ILE A 6 -16.99 2.84 -7.02
CA ILE A 6 -16.04 3.35 -6.03
C ILE A 6 -16.41 4.79 -5.72
N ASP A 7 -16.72 5.07 -4.46
CA ASP A 7 -16.85 6.44 -3.96
C ASP A 7 -15.47 7.11 -3.96
N THR A 8 -15.24 8.01 -4.91
CA THR A 8 -13.98 8.74 -5.08
C THR A 8 -13.91 10.02 -4.24
N THR A 9 -14.96 10.32 -3.47
CA THR A 9 -15.01 11.49 -2.57
C THR A 9 -14.53 11.17 -1.16
N LYS A 10 -14.36 9.88 -0.83
CA LYS A 10 -13.85 9.41 0.45
C LYS A 10 -12.49 8.73 0.28
N PRO A 11 -11.49 9.06 1.12
CA PRO A 11 -10.19 8.42 1.03
C PRO A 11 -10.27 6.95 1.44
N SER A 12 -9.37 6.13 0.89
CA SER A 12 -9.14 4.75 1.29
C SER A 12 -7.69 4.58 1.73
N SER A 13 -7.46 3.92 2.86
CA SER A 13 -6.10 3.64 3.35
C SER A 13 -5.23 2.95 2.30
N ALA A 14 -5.79 1.99 1.55
CA ALA A 14 -5.05 1.28 0.50
C ALA A 14 -4.63 2.20 -0.67
N ARG A 15 -5.48 3.18 -1.03
CA ARG A 15 -5.20 4.15 -2.11
C ARG A 15 -4.27 5.27 -1.65
N VAL A 16 -4.41 5.73 -0.40
CA VAL A 16 -3.46 6.67 0.21
C VAL A 16 -2.07 6.03 0.25
N TRP A 17 -1.98 4.78 0.69
CA TRP A 17 -0.72 4.04 0.71
C TRP A 17 -0.14 3.82 -0.69
N ASN A 18 -1.00 3.51 -1.67
CA ASN A 18 -0.61 3.42 -3.07
C ASN A 18 0.02 4.74 -3.57
N TYR A 19 -0.58 5.89 -3.24
CA TYR A 19 -0.02 7.20 -3.58
C TYR A 19 1.32 7.48 -2.89
N ILE A 20 1.44 7.21 -1.59
CA ILE A 20 2.69 7.41 -0.83
C ILE A 20 3.85 6.60 -1.45
N LEU A 21 3.55 5.40 -1.96
CA LEU A 21 4.49 4.53 -2.67
C LEU A 21 4.72 4.89 -4.15
N GLY A 22 4.13 5.98 -4.65
CA GLY A 22 4.28 6.42 -6.05
C GLY A 22 3.40 5.66 -7.07
N GLY A 23 2.42 4.90 -6.60
CA GLY A 23 1.43 4.22 -7.44
C GLY A 23 0.41 5.17 -8.08
N ARG A 24 -0.40 4.62 -8.99
CA ARG A 24 -1.41 5.38 -9.76
C ARG A 24 -2.86 4.98 -9.46
N ASP A 25 -3.06 3.96 -8.63
CA ASP A 25 -4.38 3.47 -8.24
C ASP A 25 -4.91 4.27 -7.04
N ASN A 26 -5.07 5.57 -7.25
CA ASN A 26 -5.52 6.54 -6.25
C ASN A 26 -6.30 7.69 -6.90
N PHE A 27 -7.24 8.26 -6.16
CA PHE A 27 -7.99 9.45 -6.55
C PHE A 27 -7.44 10.69 -5.85
N GLU A 28 -7.95 11.85 -6.25
CA GLU A 28 -7.51 13.15 -5.70
C GLU A 28 -7.62 13.22 -4.18
N ILE A 29 -8.73 12.74 -3.61
CA ILE A 29 -8.92 12.73 -2.16
C ILE A 29 -7.86 11.90 -1.42
N ASP A 30 -7.38 10.82 -2.03
CA ASP A 30 -6.34 9.96 -1.44
C ASP A 30 -4.98 10.67 -1.47
N ARG A 31 -4.68 11.42 -2.55
CA ARG A 31 -3.45 12.21 -2.67
C ARG A 31 -3.40 13.35 -1.67
N MET A 32 -4.51 14.07 -1.50
CA MET A 32 -4.64 15.13 -0.51
C MET A 32 -4.34 14.63 0.90
N VAL A 33 -4.91 13.47 1.27
CA VAL A 33 -4.61 12.83 2.56
C VAL A 33 -3.15 12.38 2.63
N GLY A 34 -2.60 11.79 1.57
CA GLY A 34 -1.20 11.39 1.52
C GLY A 34 -0.23 12.57 1.68
N ASP A 35 -0.54 13.72 1.09
CA ASP A 35 0.23 14.96 1.25
C ASP A 35 0.17 15.49 2.69
N GLN A 36 -0.99 15.42 3.35
CA GLN A 36 -1.14 15.77 4.76
C GLN A 36 -0.31 14.84 5.67
N VAL A 37 -0.32 13.54 5.38
CA VAL A 37 0.50 12.55 6.09
C VAL A 37 1.98 12.86 5.88
N ARG A 38 2.42 13.16 4.65
CA ARG A 38 3.82 13.52 4.35
C ARG A 38 4.24 14.82 5.04
N ALA A 39 3.35 15.81 5.12
CA ALA A 39 3.63 17.05 5.84
C ALA A 39 3.79 16.84 7.35
N SER A 40 2.96 15.97 7.93
CA SER A 40 2.98 15.66 9.37
C SER A 40 4.11 14.70 9.75
N PHE A 41 4.49 13.80 8.84
CA PHE A 41 5.54 12.81 9.02
C PHE A 41 6.38 12.67 7.74
N PRO A 42 7.43 13.49 7.56
CA PRO A 42 8.23 13.52 6.33
C PRO A 42 8.89 12.19 5.96
N ALA A 43 9.21 11.34 6.94
CA ALA A 43 9.84 10.04 6.71
C ALA A 43 8.87 8.95 6.25
N ILE A 44 7.57 9.25 6.07
CA ILE A 44 6.56 8.24 5.72
C ILE A 44 6.87 7.51 4.41
N VAL A 45 7.47 8.18 3.42
CA VAL A 45 7.83 7.57 2.14
C VAL A 45 8.90 6.50 2.34
N GLU A 46 9.93 6.80 3.12
CA GLU A 46 10.98 5.83 3.47
C GLU A 46 10.40 4.65 4.26
N VAL A 47 9.56 4.93 5.26
CA VAL A 47 8.85 3.88 6.03
C VAL A 47 8.04 2.98 5.11
N ALA A 48 7.33 3.56 4.13
CA ALA A 48 6.53 2.78 3.20
C ALA A 48 7.37 1.83 2.36
N HIS A 49 8.51 2.30 1.85
CA HIS A 49 9.46 1.46 1.12
C HIS A 49 10.07 0.37 2.02
N GLU A 50 10.48 0.69 3.25
CA GLU A 50 11.05 -0.30 4.17
C GLU A 50 10.03 -1.36 4.61
N GLN A 51 8.76 -0.98 4.78
CA GLN A 51 7.69 -1.93 5.03
C GLN A 51 7.49 -2.90 3.86
N ARG A 52 7.57 -2.42 2.60
CA ARG A 52 7.51 -3.30 1.42
C ARG A 52 8.71 -4.23 1.35
N LYS A 53 9.92 -3.73 1.59
CA LYS A 53 11.14 -4.56 1.65
C LYS A 53 11.05 -5.61 2.76
N PHE A 54 10.51 -5.25 3.92
CA PHE A 54 10.30 -6.18 5.02
C PHE A 54 9.33 -7.30 4.63
N LEU A 55 8.19 -6.98 4.01
CA LEU A 55 7.23 -7.97 3.54
C LEU A 55 7.92 -9.00 2.61
N VAL A 56 8.72 -8.53 1.66
CA VAL A 56 9.48 -9.41 0.76
C VAL A 56 10.43 -10.31 1.56
N ARG A 57 11.28 -9.74 2.43
CA ARG A 57 12.22 -10.53 3.25
C ARG A 57 11.52 -11.57 4.12
N ALA A 58 10.41 -11.19 4.76
CA ALA A 58 9.64 -12.04 5.64
C ALA A 58 9.02 -13.22 4.87
N VAL A 59 8.35 -12.96 3.76
CA VAL A 59 7.76 -14.01 2.91
C VAL A 59 8.84 -14.92 2.34
N THR A 60 9.95 -14.37 1.84
CA THR A 60 11.09 -15.15 1.34
C THR A 60 11.65 -16.08 2.43
N HIS A 61 11.81 -15.58 3.66
CA HIS A 61 12.25 -16.39 4.78
C HIS A 61 11.26 -17.52 5.11
N LEU A 62 9.96 -17.20 5.21
CA LEU A 62 8.91 -18.18 5.51
C LEU A 62 8.87 -19.31 4.46
N VAL A 63 9.02 -18.97 3.18
CA VAL A 63 9.19 -19.96 2.12
C VAL A 63 10.45 -20.79 2.34
N GLY A 64 11.58 -20.16 2.68
CA GLY A 64 12.85 -20.84 2.98
C GLY A 64 12.75 -21.87 4.10
N VAL A 65 11.91 -21.64 5.12
CA VAL A 65 11.71 -22.57 6.25
C VAL A 65 10.53 -23.54 6.06
N GLY A 66 9.97 -23.63 4.85
CA GLY A 66 9.01 -24.68 4.50
C GLY A 66 7.53 -24.27 4.53
N ILE A 67 7.18 -23.02 4.82
CA ILE A 67 5.79 -22.54 4.72
C ILE A 67 5.37 -22.45 3.25
N ARG A 68 4.17 -22.94 2.93
CA ARG A 68 3.66 -23.01 1.54
C ARG A 68 2.25 -22.44 1.35
N GLN A 69 1.56 -22.06 2.42
CA GLN A 69 0.23 -21.46 2.36
C GLN A 69 0.27 -20.13 3.08
N PHE A 70 -0.29 -19.09 2.45
CA PHE A 70 -0.31 -17.74 2.97
C PHE A 70 -1.74 -17.20 2.89
N LEU A 71 -2.18 -16.59 3.99
CA LEU A 71 -3.38 -15.78 4.04
C LEU A 71 -2.93 -14.34 4.28
N ASP A 72 -3.05 -13.50 3.25
CA ASP A 72 -2.73 -12.08 3.34
C ASP A 72 -4.01 -11.28 3.55
N ILE A 73 -4.11 -10.61 4.71
CA ILE A 73 -5.28 -9.85 5.13
C ILE A 73 -4.91 -8.37 5.06
N GLY A 74 -5.56 -7.65 4.14
CA GLY A 74 -5.21 -6.26 3.86
C GLY A 74 -4.00 -6.13 2.94
N THR A 75 -3.97 -6.93 1.86
CA THR A 75 -2.91 -6.99 0.83
C THR A 75 -2.48 -5.62 0.27
N GLY A 76 -3.38 -4.64 0.35
CA GLY A 76 -3.24 -3.33 -0.27
C GLY A 76 -3.40 -3.39 -1.79
N LEU A 77 -3.10 -2.26 -2.44
CA LEU A 77 -3.12 -2.16 -3.91
C LEU A 77 -1.74 -2.46 -4.50
N PRO A 78 -1.68 -3.00 -5.73
CA PRO A 78 -0.43 -3.19 -6.44
C PRO A 78 0.32 -1.87 -6.56
N THR A 79 1.60 -1.89 -6.21
CA THR A 79 2.56 -0.85 -6.55
C THR A 79 3.50 -1.46 -7.58
N ALA A 80 3.88 -0.70 -8.61
CA ALA A 80 4.88 -1.18 -9.56
C ALA A 80 6.18 -1.41 -8.78
N ASN A 81 6.46 -2.67 -8.46
CA ASN A 81 7.71 -3.09 -7.82
C ASN A 81 8.73 -3.39 -8.90
#